data_AF-A0A1I3EMK1-F1
#
_entry.id   AF-A0A1I3EMK1-F1
#
_cell.length_a   1.000
_cell.length_b   1.000
_cell.length_c   1.000
_cell.angle_alpha   90.00
_cell.angle_beta   90.00
_cell.angle_gamma   90.00
#
_symmetry.space_group_name_H-M   'P 1'
#
loop_
_entity.id
_entity.type
_entity.pdbx_description
1 polymer ?
#
loop_
_entity_poly.entity_id
_entity_poly.type
_entity_poly.pdbx_seq_one_letter_code
_entity_poly.pdbx_strand_id
1 'polypeptide(L)'
;MQQREGHIAQTGDALVTHYLDNPFSRSSVIGEACVRLSWDSSHPMYPERETLLRYVAAAQALVIDTQQHMNRQSSRKRSRFAASEYAMRIHVAGRVRQQALHALTSQDD
;
A
#
# COMPACT_ATOMS: atom_id res chain seq x y z
N MET A 1 -13.81 -22.09 -6.12
CA MET A 1 -12.99 -20.87 -6.28
C MET A 1 -13.65 -19.63 -5.68
N GLN A 2 -14.98 -19.42 -5.80
CA GLN A 2 -15.67 -18.19 -5.34
C GLN A 2 -15.55 -17.84 -3.83
N GLN A 3 -15.42 -18.83 -2.93
CA GLN A 3 -15.29 -18.54 -1.48
C GLN A 3 -13.91 -17.98 -1.09
N ARG A 4 -12.86 -18.29 -1.86
CA ARG A 4 -11.49 -17.84 -1.57
C ARG A 4 -11.31 -16.37 -1.92
N GLU A 5 -11.91 -15.93 -3.02
CA GLU A 5 -11.89 -14.54 -3.49
C GLU A 5 -12.65 -13.61 -2.54
N GLY A 6 -13.82 -14.02 -2.05
CA GLY A 6 -14.59 -13.25 -1.08
C GLY A 6 -13.88 -13.06 0.27
N HIS A 7 -13.14 -14.07 0.72
CA HIS A 7 -12.35 -13.99 1.96
C HIS A 7 -11.15 -13.06 1.79
N ILE A 8 -10.43 -13.14 0.65
CA ILE A 8 -9.30 -12.26 0.35
C ILE A 8 -9.75 -10.79 0.23
N ALA A 9 -10.91 -10.54 -0.38
CA ALA A 9 -11.47 -9.18 -0.47
C ALA A 9 -11.85 -8.61 0.90
N GLN A 10 -12.52 -9.39 1.76
CA GLN A 10 -12.88 -8.95 3.12
C GLN A 10 -11.66 -8.73 4.01
N THR A 11 -10.66 -9.62 3.95
CA THR A 11 -9.39 -9.44 4.67
C THR A 11 -8.64 -8.22 4.17
N GLY A 12 -8.68 -7.94 2.87
CA GLY A 12 -8.11 -6.74 2.27
C GLY A 12 -8.71 -5.46 2.83
N ASP A 13 -10.05 -5.36 2.86
CA ASP A 13 -10.73 -4.17 3.37
C ASP A 13 -10.50 -3.94 4.88
N ALA A 14 -10.45 -5.02 5.67
CA ALA A 14 -10.10 -4.95 7.09
C ALA A 14 -8.68 -4.43 7.31
N LEU A 15 -7.70 -4.91 6.52
CA LEU A 15 -6.32 -4.44 6.58
C LEU A 15 -6.19 -2.98 6.14
N VAL A 16 -6.90 -2.57 5.08
CA VAL A 16 -6.90 -1.16 4.64
C VAL A 16 -7.44 -0.27 5.74
N THR A 17 -8.55 -0.65 6.38
CA THR A 17 -9.13 0.09 7.52
C THR A 17 -8.13 0.19 8.67
N HIS A 18 -7.49 -0.93 9.05
CA HIS A 18 -6.45 -0.93 10.07
C HIS A 18 -5.33 0.07 9.77
N TYR A 19 -4.83 0.14 8.52
CA TYR A 19 -3.77 1.07 8.13
C TYR A 19 -4.22 2.52 7.95
N LEU A 20 -5.51 2.77 7.77
CA LEU A 20 -6.07 4.13 7.86
C LEU A 20 -6.08 4.61 9.31
N ASP A 21 -6.45 3.74 10.26
CA ASP A 21 -6.49 4.07 11.69
C ASP A 21 -5.09 4.14 12.32
N ASN A 22 -4.09 3.46 11.73
CA ASN A 22 -2.74 3.33 12.28
C ASN A 22 -1.66 3.87 11.32
N PRO A 23 -1.51 5.20 11.17
CA PRO A 23 -0.61 5.81 10.19
C PRO A 23 0.89 5.51 10.44
N PHE A 24 1.30 5.30 11.69
CA PHE A 24 2.67 4.89 12.03
C PHE A 24 2.97 3.46 11.54
N SER A 25 2.06 2.52 11.82
CA SER A 25 2.15 1.14 11.34
C SER A 25 2.19 1.10 9.81
N ARG A 26 1.29 1.85 9.15
CA ARG A 26 1.28 2.01 7.70
C ARG A 26 2.61 2.49 7.16
N SER A 27 3.18 3.54 7.75
CA SER A 27 4.45 4.12 7.28
C SER A 27 5.62 3.14 7.44
N SER A 28 5.66 2.39 8.54
CA SER A 28 6.65 1.33 8.75
C SER A 28 6.54 0.23 7.69
N VAL A 29 5.32 -0.20 7.38
CA VAL A 29 5.06 -1.24 6.38
C VAL A 29 5.43 -0.78 4.97
N ILE A 30 5.16 0.49 4.62
CA ILE A 30 5.62 1.08 3.35
C ILE A 30 7.14 1.14 3.27
N GLY A 31 7.81 1.50 4.38
CA GLY A 31 9.28 1.51 4.46
C GLY A 31 9.87 0.12 4.24
N GLU A 32 9.31 -0.88 4.91
CA GLU A 32 9.69 -2.29 4.74
C GLU A 32 9.48 -2.76 3.30
N ALA A 33 8.32 -2.46 2.71
CA ALA A 33 7.99 -2.83 1.34
C ALA A 33 8.99 -2.26 0.32
N CYS A 34 9.40 -1.00 0.49
CA CYS A 34 10.40 -0.37 -0.37
C CYS A 34 11.75 -1.11 -0.38
N VAL A 35 12.12 -1.74 0.74
CA VAL A 35 13.36 -2.51 0.85
C VAL A 35 13.14 -3.93 0.31
N ARG A 36 12.16 -4.65 0.84
CA ARG A 36 12.02 -6.09 0.57
C ARG A 36 11.57 -6.40 -0.86
N LEU A 37 10.75 -5.54 -1.48
CA LEU A 37 10.35 -5.71 -2.88
C LEU A 37 11.45 -5.38 -3.89
N SER A 38 12.59 -4.82 -3.43
CA SER A 38 13.77 -4.61 -4.28
C SER A 38 14.67 -5.84 -4.37
N TRP A 39 14.43 -6.84 -3.53
CA TRP A 39 15.18 -8.09 -3.54
C TRP A 39 14.72 -9.01 -4.66
N ASP A 40 15.60 -9.93 -5.04
CA ASP A 40 15.23 -11.03 -5.93
C ASP A 40 14.18 -11.93 -5.24
N SER A 41 13.24 -12.47 -6.02
CA SER A 41 12.21 -13.40 -5.53
C SER A 41 12.77 -14.67 -4.89
N SER A 42 13.99 -15.09 -5.25
CA SER A 42 14.68 -16.23 -4.64
C SER A 42 15.36 -15.88 -3.31
N HIS A 43 15.32 -14.62 -2.89
CA HIS A 43 15.96 -14.20 -1.65
C HIS A 43 15.24 -14.84 -0.45
N PRO A 44 15.96 -15.38 0.55
CA PRO A 44 15.33 -16.11 1.67
C PRO A 44 14.42 -15.25 2.54
N MET A 45 14.60 -13.93 2.49
CA MET A 45 13.76 -12.95 3.19
C MET A 45 12.77 -12.25 2.26
N TYR A 46 12.59 -12.75 1.02
CA TYR A 46 11.59 -12.20 0.12
C TYR A 46 10.19 -12.32 0.75
N PRO A 47 9.32 -11.31 0.62
CA PRO A 47 8.03 -11.30 1.28
C PRO A 47 7.15 -12.49 0.90
N GLU A 48 6.60 -13.16 1.91
CA GLU A 48 5.56 -14.17 1.71
C GLU A 48 4.21 -13.53 1.35
N ARG A 49 3.30 -14.35 0.82
CA ARG A 49 1.97 -13.95 0.36
C ARG A 49 1.21 -13.06 1.36
N GLU A 50 1.20 -13.40 2.65
CA GLU A 50 0.51 -12.60 3.67
C GLU A 50 1.15 -11.20 3.84
N THR A 51 2.48 -11.14 3.80
CA THR A 51 3.23 -9.88 3.88
C THR A 51 3.00 -9.02 2.64
N LEU A 52 2.94 -9.63 1.45
CA LEU A 52 2.59 -8.94 0.21
C LEU A 52 1.17 -8.35 0.27
N LEU A 53 0.18 -9.07 0.80
CA LEU A 53 -1.17 -8.55 1.02
C LEU A 53 -1.17 -7.33 1.96
N ARG A 54 -0.36 -7.36 3.03
CA ARG A 54 -0.18 -6.20 3.92
C ARG A 54 0.41 -4.99 3.20
N TYR A 55 1.36 -5.20 2.29
CA TYR A 55 1.92 -4.12 1.47
C TYR A 55 0.89 -3.49 0.54
N VAL A 56 0.06 -4.31 -0.11
CA VAL A 56 -1.05 -3.83 -0.96
C VAL A 56 -2.02 -3.00 -0.13
N ALA A 57 -2.44 -3.49 1.04
CA ALA A 57 -3.37 -2.80 1.91
C ALA A 57 -2.79 -1.48 2.45
N ALA A 58 -1.53 -1.47 2.91
CA ALA A 58 -0.87 -0.27 3.41
C ALA A 58 -0.71 0.80 2.32
N ALA A 59 -0.38 0.38 1.09
CA ALA A 59 -0.28 1.27 -0.06
C ALA A 59 -1.64 1.86 -0.45
N GLN A 60 -2.69 1.05 -0.47
CA GLN A 60 -4.06 1.52 -0.73
C GLN A 60 -4.52 2.52 0.34
N ALA A 61 -4.28 2.23 1.62
CA ALA A 61 -4.57 3.15 2.72
C ALA A 61 -3.82 4.48 2.58
N LEU A 62 -2.55 4.46 2.14
CA LEU A 62 -1.77 5.68 1.92
C LEU A 62 -2.35 6.55 0.79
N VAL A 63 -2.81 5.93 -0.30
CA VAL A 63 -3.49 6.65 -1.39
C VAL A 63 -4.78 7.29 -0.91
N ILE A 64 -5.63 6.53 -0.22
CA ILE A 64 -6.92 7.01 0.31
C ILE A 64 -6.69 8.20 1.24
N ASP A 65 -5.80 8.06 2.22
CA ASP A 65 -5.47 9.11 3.19
C ASP A 65 -4.94 10.37 2.48
N THR A 66 -4.02 10.21 1.54
CA THR A 66 -3.44 11.33 0.79
C THR A 66 -4.51 12.06 -0.03
N GLN A 67 -5.41 11.33 -0.70
CA GLN A 67 -6.52 11.91 -1.45
C GLN A 67 -7.52 12.64 -0.54
N GLN A 68 -7.86 12.06 0.61
CA GLN A 68 -8.72 12.72 1.60
C GLN A 68 -8.09 14.02 2.12
N HIS A 69 -6.79 14.01 2.41
CA HIS A 69 -6.05 15.20 2.81
C HIS A 69 -6.05 16.26 1.71
N MET A 70 -5.81 15.88 0.45
CA MET A 70 -5.88 16.77 -0.70
C MET A 70 -7.27 17.42 -0.84
N ASN A 71 -8.34 16.64 -0.67
CA ASN A 71 -9.72 17.14 -0.79
C ASN A 71 -10.10 18.07 0.37
N ARG A 72 -9.63 17.79 1.59
CA ARG A 72 -9.81 18.69 2.74
C ARG A 72 -9.03 20.00 2.56
N GLN A 73 -7.84 19.93 1.98
CA GLN A 73 -7.00 21.10 1.73
C GLN A 73 -7.35 21.88 0.48
N SER A 74 -8.00 21.31 -0.54
CA SER A 74 -8.50 22.09 -1.68
C SER A 74 -9.49 23.19 -1.25
N SER A 75 -10.12 23.04 -0.08
CA SER A 75 -10.96 24.06 0.55
C SER A 75 -10.18 25.20 1.22
N ARG A 76 -8.87 25.09 1.44
CA ARG A 76 -8.02 26.05 2.17
C ARG A 76 -6.75 26.33 1.35
N LYS A 77 -6.64 27.52 0.73
CA LYS A 77 -5.51 28.02 -0.09
C LYS A 77 -4.25 27.11 -0.15
N ARG A 78 -4.02 26.48 -1.31
CA ARG A 78 -2.92 25.51 -1.56
C ARG A 78 -1.52 26.11 -1.36
N SER A 79 -0.65 25.36 -0.68
CA SER A 79 0.81 25.49 -0.80
C SER A 79 1.33 24.59 -1.93
N ARG A 80 2.18 25.11 -2.83
CA ARG A 80 2.80 24.32 -3.92
C ARG A 80 3.65 23.16 -3.39
N PHE A 81 4.25 23.33 -2.21
CA PHE A 81 5.09 22.32 -1.55
C PHE A 81 4.27 21.09 -1.10
N ALA A 82 3.05 21.30 -0.62
CA ALA A 82 2.14 20.21 -0.23
C ALA A 82 1.70 19.37 -1.45
N ALA A 83 1.55 19.99 -2.62
CA ALA A 83 1.17 19.28 -3.83
C ALA A 83 2.27 18.32 -4.32
N SER A 84 3.54 18.74 -4.30
CA SER A 84 4.66 17.87 -4.65
C SER A 84 4.82 16.71 -3.67
N GLU A 85 4.63 16.97 -2.37
CA GLU A 85 4.69 15.93 -1.34
C GLU A 85 3.59 14.88 -1.54
N TYR A 86 2.35 15.30 -1.79
CA TYR A 86 1.23 14.39 -2.04
C TYR A 86 1.42 13.57 -3.31
N ALA A 87 1.95 14.17 -4.38
CA ALA A 87 2.29 13.44 -5.59
C ALA A 87 3.34 12.35 -5.32
N MET A 88 4.38 12.66 -4.54
CA MET A 88 5.40 11.69 -4.15
C MET A 88 4.80 10.54 -3.33
N ARG A 89 3.96 10.83 -2.34
CA ARG A 89 3.28 9.79 -1.53
C ARG A 89 2.43 8.85 -2.38
N ILE A 90 1.64 9.40 -3.31
CA ILE A 90 0.83 8.61 -4.25
C ILE A 90 1.72 7.76 -5.17
N HIS A 91 2.81 8.33 -5.69
CA HIS A 91 3.73 7.60 -6.55
C HIS A 91 4.39 6.41 -5.83
N VAL A 92 4.92 6.63 -4.62
CA VAL A 92 5.52 5.56 -3.80
C VAL A 92 4.50 4.47 -3.50
N ALA A 93 3.29 4.85 -3.07
CA ALA A 93 2.22 3.89 -2.80
C ALA A 93 1.86 3.08 -4.05
N GLY A 94 1.74 3.74 -5.21
CA GLY A 94 1.44 3.10 -6.49
C GLY A 94 2.49 2.05 -6.86
N ARG A 95 3.78 2.40 -6.75
CA ARG A 95 4.88 1.48 -7.04
C ARG A 95 4.88 0.27 -6.11
N VAL A 96 4.76 0.49 -4.80
CA VAL A 96 4.70 -0.60 -3.80
C VAL A 96 3.53 -1.54 -4.10
N ARG A 97 2.34 -0.99 -4.36
CA ARG A 97 1.16 -1.78 -4.67
C ARG A 97 1.35 -2.61 -5.94
N GLN A 98 1.89 -2.03 -7.01
CA GLN A 98 2.11 -2.74 -8.28
C GLN A 98 3.12 -3.88 -8.12
N GLN A 99 4.25 -3.62 -7.45
CA GLN A 99 5.27 -4.64 -7.20
C GLN A 99 4.74 -5.78 -6.32
N ALA A 100 3.99 -5.46 -5.26
CA ALA A 100 3.41 -6.46 -4.38
C ALA A 100 2.33 -7.30 -5.08
N LEU A 101 1.47 -6.69 -5.92
CA LEU A 101 0.48 -7.43 -6.71
C LEU A 101 1.14 -8.35 -7.75
N HIS A 102 2.18 -7.87 -8.42
CA HIS A 102 2.94 -8.69 -9.35
C HIS A 102 3.58 -9.89 -8.65
N ALA A 103 4.18 -9.67 -7.48
CA ALA A 103 4.77 -10.74 -6.67
C ALA A 103 3.72 -11.77 -6.21
N LEU A 104 2.51 -11.33 -5.86
CA LEU A 104 1.40 -12.22 -5.52
C LEU A 104 1.00 -13.09 -6.71
N THR A 105 0.88 -12.51 -7.90
CA THR A 105 0.52 -13.28 -9.10
C THR A 105 1.60 -14.28 -9.49
N SER A 106 2.88 -13.93 -9.36
CA SER A 106 3.99 -14.84 -9.68
C SER A 106 4.19 -15.97 -8.66
N GLN A 107 3.56 -15.90 -7.49
CA GLN A 107 3.57 -16.98 -6.48
C GLN A 107 2.39 -17.96 -6.64
N ASP A 108 1.36 -17.56 -7.39
CA ASP A 108 0.17 -18.39 -7.64
C ASP A 108 0.31 -19.23 -8.95
N ASP A 109 1.39 -19.03 -9.73
CA ASP A 109 1.82 -19.83 -10.91
C ASP A 109 2.77 -20.99 -10.53
#